data_AF-A0A8S0H521-F1
#
_entry.id   AF-A0A8S0H521-F1
#
_cell.length_a   1.000
_cell.length_b   1.000
_cell.length_c   1.000
_cell.angle_alpha   90.00
_cell.angle_beta   90.00
_cell.angle_gamma   90.00
#
_symmetry.space_group_name_H-M   'P 1'
#
loop_
_entity.id
_entity.type
_entity.pdbx_description
1 polymer ?
#
loop_
_entity_poly.entity_id
_entity_poly.type
_entity_poly.pdbx_seq_one_letter_code
_entity_poly.pdbx_strand_id
1 'polypeptide(L)' 'MALIVQKFGGTSVGSVERIEQVADKVKKFREAGDDLVIVLSAMSGETNRLIDLAKQISGEAKPVPVSWM' A
#
# COMPACT_ATOMS: atom_id res chain seq x y z
N MET A 1 -9.12 -22.79 5.27
CA MET A 1 -10.08 -21.67 5.44
C MET A 1 -9.78 -20.94 6.72
N ALA A 2 -8.85 -19.99 6.62
CA ALA A 2 -8.57 -18.97 7.63
C ALA A 2 -8.88 -17.58 7.05
N LEU A 3 -8.99 -16.57 7.93
CA LEU A 3 -8.99 -15.16 7.54
C LEU A 3 -7.56 -14.62 7.66
N ILE A 4 -6.98 -14.20 6.55
CA ILE A 4 -5.59 -13.76 6.47
C ILE A 4 -5.52 -12.28 6.07
N VAL A 5 -4.76 -11.49 6.83
CA VAL A 5 -4.44 -10.11 6.47
C VAL A 5 -3.03 -10.07 5.90
N GLN A 6 -2.88 -9.58 4.67
CA GLN A 6 -1.57 -9.39 4.03
C GLN A 6 -1.34 -7.92 3.71
N LYS A 7 -0.16 -7.41 4.09
CA LYS A 7 0.25 -6.04 3.79
C LYS A 7 1.43 -6.03 2.82
N PHE A 8 1.33 -5.20 1.78
CA PHE A 8 2.40 -4.98 0.80
C PHE A 8 2.87 -3.53 0.86
N GLY A 9 4.19 -3.33 1.00
CA GLY A 9 4.80 -2.00 1.03
C GLY A 9 5.02 -1.43 -0.37
N GLY A 10 5.37 -0.14 -0.45
CA GLY A 10 5.53 0.55 -1.73
C GLY A 10 6.58 -0.06 -2.67
N THR A 11 7.61 -0.72 -2.14
CA THR A 11 8.58 -1.47 -2.95
C THR A 11 7.98 -2.72 -3.59
N SER A 12 7.06 -3.39 -2.89
CA SER A 12 6.33 -4.57 -3.38
C SER A 12 5.30 -4.23 -4.46
N VAL A 13 4.91 -2.96 -4.58
CA VAL A 13 3.97 -2.47 -5.60
C VAL A 13 4.56 -1.34 -6.44
N GLY A 14 5.90 -1.27 -6.52
CA GLY A 14 6.58 -0.14 -7.15
C GLY A 14 6.56 -0.12 -8.68
N SER A 15 6.09 -1.18 -9.33
CA SER A 15 5.91 -1.26 -10.78
C SER A 15 4.73 -2.18 -11.11
N VAL A 16 4.27 -2.14 -12.36
CA VAL A 16 3.17 -2.99 -12.84
C VAL A 16 3.51 -4.47 -12.68
N GLU A 17 4.73 -4.87 -13.05
CA GLU A 17 5.19 -6.26 -12.96
C GLU A 17 5.21 -6.76 -11.51
N ARG A 18 5.55 -5.87 -10.56
CA ARG A 18 5.50 -6.22 -9.13
C ARG A 18 4.07 -6.35 -8.61
N ILE A 19 3.15 -5.53 -9.11
CA ILE A 19 1.72 -5.62 -8.79
C ILE A 19 1.15 -6.96 -9.30
N GLU A 20 1.52 -7.37 -10.52
CA GLU A 20 1.15 -8.67 -11.07
C GLU A 20 1.67 -9.83 -10.19
N GLN A 21 2.93 -9.77 -9.75
CA GLN A 21 3.49 -10.76 -8.81
C GLN A 21 2.74 -10.81 -7.47
N VAL A 22 2.30 -9.66 -6.96
CA VAL A 22 1.45 -9.59 -5.75
C VAL A 22 0.09 -10.22 -6.02
N ALA A 23 -0.53 -9.94 -7.17
CA ALA A 23 -1.81 -10.53 -7.57
C ALA A 23 -1.74 -12.05 -7.68
N ASP A 24 -0.69 -12.59 -8.31
CA ASP A 24 -0.44 -14.04 -8.39
C ASP A 24 -0.29 -14.68 -7.02
N LYS A 25 0.36 -13.98 -6.08
CA LYS A 25 0.49 -14.45 -4.70
C LYS A 25 -0.87 -14.48 -4.00
N VAL A 26 -1.65 -13.40 -4.08
CA VAL A 26 -2.99 -13.31 -3.47
C VAL A 26 -3.92 -14.39 -4.05
N LYS A 27 -3.88 -14.61 -5.36
CA LYS A 27 -4.65 -15.65 -6.04
C LYS A 27 -4.41 -17.03 -5.46
N LYS A 28 -3.14 -17.40 -5.22
CA LYS A 28 -2.78 -18.71 -4.62
C LYS A 28 -3.42 -18.92 -3.25
N PHE A 29 -3.45 -17.91 -2.38
CA PHE A 29 -4.11 -18.00 -1.08
C PHE A 29 -5.62 -18.11 -1.23
N ARG A 30 -6.22 -17.40 -2.19
CA ARG A 30 -7.66 -17.51 -2.44
C ARG A 30 -8.04 -18.89 -2.96
N GLU A 31 -7.25 -19.45 -3.88
CA GLU A 31 -7.44 -20.79 -4.43
C GLU A 31 -7.25 -21.89 -3.37
N ALA A 32 -6.45 -21.65 -2.34
CA ALA A 32 -6.33 -22.53 -1.17
C ALA A 32 -7.56 -22.48 -0.24
N GLY A 33 -8.55 -21.64 -0.52
CA GLY A 33 -9.79 -21.52 0.24
C GLY A 33 -9.69 -20.62 1.46
N ASP A 34 -8.77 -19.66 1.47
CA ASP A 34 -8.67 -18.65 2.52
C ASP A 34 -9.44 -17.38 2.14
N ASP A 35 -9.95 -16.69 3.17
CA ASP A 35 -10.50 -15.35 3.05
C ASP A 35 -9.39 -14.33 3.34
N LEU A 36 -9.37 -13.25 2.57
CA LEU A 36 -8.21 -12.35 2.51
C LEU A 36 -8.63 -10.89 2.69
N VAL A 37 -7.87 -10.17 3.51
CA VAL A 37 -7.86 -8.70 3.53
C VAL A 37 -6.47 -8.24 3.08
N ILE A 38 -6.42 -7.49 2.00
CA ILE A 38 -5.16 -7.03 1.41
C ILE A 38 -5.02 -5.52 1.64
N VAL A 39 -3.92 -5.11 2.28
CA VAL A 39 -3.59 -3.70 2.52
C VAL A 39 -2.38 -3.32 1.68
N LEU A 40 -2.53 -2.30 0.84
CA LEU A 40 -1.46 -1.80 -0.02
C LEU A 40 -1.02 -0.41 0.45
N SER A 41 0.29 -0.16 0.45
CA SER A 41 0.82 1.20 0.46
C SER A 41 0.79 1.80 -0.95
N ALA A 42 0.97 3.13 -1.08
CA ALA A 42 1.23 3.75 -2.37
C ALA A 42 2.52 3.19 -3.01
N MET A 43 2.62 3.29 -4.35
CA MET A 43 3.81 2.86 -5.09
C MET A 43 5.06 3.61 -4.60
N SER A 44 6.22 2.96 -4.71
CA SER A 44 7.49 3.52 -4.25
C SER A 44 7.71 4.95 -4.74
N GLY A 45 7.91 5.88 -3.82
CA GLY A 45 8.16 7.31 -4.12
C GLY A 45 6.89 8.18 -4.19
N GLU A 46 5.71 7.61 -4.43
CA GLU A 46 4.49 8.40 -4.65
C GLU A 46 4.03 9.17 -3.41
N THR A 47 4.13 8.58 -2.22
CA THR A 47 3.84 9.32 -0.98
C THR A 47 4.73 10.55 -0.83
N ASN A 48 6.03 10.41 -1.10
CA ASN A 48 6.97 11.53 -1.00
C ASN A 48 6.68 12.58 -2.08
N ARG A 49 6.42 12.15 -3.32
CA ARG A 49 6.03 13.04 -4.41
C ARG A 49 4.80 13.88 -4.05
N LEU A 50 3.77 13.26 -3.46
CA LEU A 50 2.56 13.97 -3.05
C LEU A 50 2.81 14.93 -1.89
N ILE A 51 3.61 14.53 -0.91
CA ILE A 51 4.01 15.40 0.21
C ILE A 51 4.78 16.62 -0.32
N ASP A 52 5.71 16.42 -1.24
CA ASP A 52 6.53 17.51 -1.78
C ASP A 52 5.69 18.44 -2.69
N LEU A 53 4.73 17.90 -3.43
CA LEU A 53 3.75 18.71 -4.17
C LEU A 53 2.91 19.57 -3.23
N ALA A 54 2.44 19.01 -2.11
CA ALA A 54 1.69 19.77 -1.12
C ALA A 54 2.53 20.90 -0.51
N LYS A 55 3.82 20.64 -0.23
CA LYS A 55 4.75 21.65 0.29
C LYS A 55 4.99 22.81 -0.67
N GLN A 56 4.99 22.55 -1.98
CA GLN A 56 5.15 23.61 -2.99
C GLN A 56 3.97 24.58 -3.01
N ILE A 57 2.77 24.15 -2.60
CA ILE A 57 1.56 24.97 -2.58
C ILE A 57 1.36 25.67 -1.24
N SER A 58 1.53 24.94 -0.13
CA SER A 58 1.14 25.41 1.21
C SER A 58 2.33 25.74 2.13
N GLY A 59 3.57 25.61 1.66
CA GLY A 59 4.76 25.67 2.51
C GLY A 59 4.89 24.43 3.40
N GLU A 60 5.59 24.55 4.53
CA GLU A 60 5.76 23.43 5.48
C GLU A 60 4.47 23.18 6.28
N ALA A 61 3.49 22.54 5.64
CA ALA A 61 2.27 22.08 6.30
C ALA A 61 2.64 20.98 7.31
N LYS A 62 2.45 21.26 8.61
CA LYS A 62 2.62 20.24 9.66
C LYS A 62 1.56 19.16 9.46
N PRO A 63 1.94 17.87 9.39
CA PRO A 63 0.97 16.79 9.40
C PRO A 63 0.05 16.95 10.60
N VAL A 64 -1.27 16.94 10.37
CA VAL A 64 -2.22 16.86 11.47
C VAL A 64 -1.98 15.51 12.15
N PRO A 65 -1.66 15.47 13.45
CA PRO A 65 -1.46 14.22 14.14
C PRO A 65 -2.71 13.36 13.98
N VAL A 66 -2.54 12.17 13.42
CA VAL A 66 -3.59 11.16 13.40
C VAL A 66 -3.62 10.55 14.80
N SER A 67 -4.53 11.03 15.65
CA SER A 67 -4.84 10.35 16.90
C SER A 67 -5.66 9.12 16.53
N TRP A 68 -5.03 7.95 16.66
CA TRP A 68 -5.73 6.65 16.63
C TRP A 68 -5.91 6.10 18.05
N MET A 69 -6.01 7.01 19.01
CA MET A 69 -6.36 6.80 20.42
C MET A 69 -7.15 8.01 20.90
#